data_AF-A0A1G1H773-F1
#
_entry.id   AF-A0A1G1H773-F1
#
_cell.length_a   1.000
_cell.length_b   1.000
_cell.length_c   1.000
_cell.angle_alpha   90.00
_cell.angle_beta   90.00
_cell.angle_gamma   90.00
#
_symmetry.space_group_name_H-M   'P 1'
#
loop_
_entity.id
_entity.type
_entity.pdbx_description
1 polymer ?
#
loop_
_entity_poly.entity_id
_entity_poly.type
_entity_poly.pdbx_seq_one_letter_code
_entity_poly.pdbx_strand_id
1 'polypeptide(L)'
;MKDSILNGVIAGLIAGVILGILTLTVITPLILKAEVFESSVTVIKESASSHEHVNGEETPFFKRMLFTMVGTTTLGVSYGIVLSIVYLYLRNKGIKKGLILGFFGFLFINLLPGLGLPPNPPGIETIAEARNRQLWWLLLISAEIMGIGIFWFIHRTLRNSYKAVAAPAAALISLVVISIPFIVGSPSGIKYSLVPDEIVTIFRIASFAVAFIFWLFLGGFVAYFNKNLLKEEY
;
A
#
# COMPACT_ATOMS: atom_id res chain seq x y z
N MET A 1 25.81 2.21 -7.80
CA MET A 1 24.76 1.24 -7.39
C MET A 1 24.70 1.05 -5.87
N LYS A 2 25.84 0.84 -5.18
CA LYS A 2 25.89 0.73 -3.71
C LYS A 2 25.31 1.97 -3.00
N ASP A 3 25.65 3.17 -3.46
CA ASP A 3 25.16 4.42 -2.85
C ASP A 3 23.65 4.62 -3.03
N SER A 4 23.08 4.12 -4.12
CA SER A 4 21.62 4.14 -4.35
C SER A 4 20.89 3.23 -3.37
N ILE A 5 21.44 2.06 -3.06
CA ILE A 5 20.87 1.14 -2.09
C ILE A 5 20.90 1.78 -0.71
N LEU A 6 22.04 2.36 -0.31
CA LEU A 6 22.16 3.06 0.98
C LEU A 6 21.17 4.24 1.08
N ASN A 7 21.09 5.07 0.05
CA ASN A 7 20.11 6.17 -0.02
C ASN A 7 18.67 5.67 0.06
N GLY A 8 18.38 4.54 -0.57
CA GLY A 8 17.07 3.88 -0.51
C GLY A 8 16.75 3.35 0.89
N VAL A 9 17.73 2.76 1.58
CA VAL A 9 17.59 2.32 2.99
C VAL A 9 17.29 3.52 3.89
N ILE A 10 18.04 4.62 3.78
CA ILE A 10 17.84 5.82 4.60
C ILE A 10 16.47 6.44 4.32
N ALA A 11 16.12 6.63 3.05
CA ALA A 11 14.82 7.16 2.64
C ALA A 11 13.67 6.29 3.17
N GLY A 12 13.81 4.98 3.01
CA GLY A 12 12.83 3.99 3.44
C GLY A 12 12.69 3.90 4.95
N LEU A 13 13.78 3.99 5.70
CA LEU A 13 13.77 3.99 7.16
C LEU A 13 12.99 5.21 7.68
N ILE A 14 13.29 6.42 7.19
CA ILE A 14 12.61 7.65 7.62
C ILE A 14 11.12 7.59 7.24
N ALA A 15 10.79 7.24 5.99
CA ALA A 15 9.39 7.10 5.56
C ALA A 15 8.65 6.01 6.34
N GLY A 16 9.30 4.89 6.64
CA GLY A 16 8.76 3.79 7.43
C GLY A 16 8.48 4.17 8.88
N VAL A 17 9.34 4.98 9.51
CA VAL A 17 9.06 5.57 10.84
C VAL A 17 7.84 6.47 10.78
N ILE A 18 7.71 7.32 9.76
CA ILE A 18 6.52 8.17 9.57
C ILE A 18 5.26 7.30 9.43
N LEU A 19 5.33 6.24 8.62
CA LEU A 19 4.24 5.27 8.48
C LEU A 19 3.88 4.62 9.81
N GLY A 20 4.88 4.23 10.61
CA GLY A 20 4.67 3.68 11.95
C GLY A 20 3.94 4.64 12.88
N ILE A 21 4.40 5.90 12.95
CA ILE A 21 3.76 6.94 13.76
C ILE A 21 2.31 7.17 13.30
N LEU A 22 2.07 7.32 12.00
CA LEU A 22 0.71 7.48 11.46
C LEU A 22 -0.17 6.25 11.73
N THR A 23 0.38 5.06 11.64
CA THR A 23 -0.35 3.83 11.97
C THR A 23 -0.77 3.83 13.43
N LEU A 24 0.16 4.14 14.35
CA LEU A 24 -0.12 4.16 15.80
C LEU A 24 -1.07 5.26 16.23
N THR A 25 -1.03 6.41 15.56
CA THR A 25 -1.82 7.60 15.94
C THR A 25 -3.17 7.70 15.22
N VAL A 26 -3.28 7.14 14.02
CA VAL A 26 -4.50 7.24 13.18
C VAL A 26 -5.20 5.90 13.06
N ILE A 27 -4.48 4.84 12.70
CA ILE A 27 -5.09 3.54 12.37
C ILE A 27 -5.38 2.74 13.65
N THR A 28 -4.43 2.66 14.58
CA THR A 28 -4.57 1.87 15.82
C THR A 28 -5.77 2.27 16.67
N PRO A 29 -6.11 3.57 16.86
CA PRO A 29 -7.33 3.93 17.58
C PRO A 29 -8.61 3.42 16.91
N LEU A 30 -8.65 3.37 15.57
CA LEU A 30 -9.79 2.84 14.83
C LEU A 30 -9.87 1.31 14.93
N ILE A 31 -8.73 0.62 14.95
CA ILE A 31 -8.64 -0.83 15.24
C ILE A 31 -9.20 -1.10 16.64
N LEU A 32 -8.71 -0.40 17.66
CA LEU A 32 -9.16 -0.57 19.04
C LEU A 32 -10.66 -0.29 19.19
N LYS A 33 -11.19 0.71 18.47
CA LYS A 33 -12.62 1.01 18.47
C LYS A 33 -13.43 -0.14 17.85
N ALA A 34 -12.94 -0.75 16.77
CA ALA A 34 -13.60 -1.90 16.13
C ALA A 34 -13.52 -3.18 16.99
N GLU A 35 -12.39 -3.42 17.64
CA GLU A 35 -12.18 -4.57 18.55
C GLU A 35 -13.23 -4.61 19.67
N VAL A 36 -13.68 -3.46 20.20
CA VAL A 36 -14.76 -3.40 21.22
C VAL A 36 -16.05 -4.05 20.73
N PHE A 37 -16.43 -3.84 19.47
CA PHE A 37 -17.65 -4.42 18.92
C PHE A 37 -17.50 -5.93 18.70
N GLU A 38 -16.34 -6.37 18.21
CA GLU A 38 -16.04 -7.79 18.00
C GLU A 38 -16.00 -8.55 19.33
N SER A 39 -15.26 -8.04 20.32
CA SER A 39 -15.13 -8.66 21.64
C SER A 39 -16.46 -8.71 22.40
N SER A 40 -17.34 -7.72 22.24
CA SER A 40 -18.66 -7.74 22.88
C SER A 40 -19.51 -8.95 22.45
N VAL A 41 -19.39 -9.37 21.19
CA VAL A 41 -20.07 -10.55 20.66
C VAL A 41 -19.38 -11.83 21.11
N THR A 42 -18.05 -11.85 21.18
CA THR A 42 -17.28 -13.00 21.68
C THR A 42 -17.59 -13.28 23.14
N VAL A 43 -17.63 -12.25 24.00
CA VAL A 43 -17.98 -12.40 25.43
C VAL A 43 -19.41 -12.94 25.59
N ILE A 44 -20.37 -12.52 24.76
CA ILE A 44 -21.74 -13.08 24.80
C ILE A 44 -21.74 -14.56 24.41
N LYS A 45 -20.94 -14.97 23.43
CA LYS A 45 -20.80 -16.38 23.01
C LYS A 45 -20.06 -17.23 24.05
N GLU A 46 -18.99 -16.72 24.63
CA GLU A 46 -18.17 -17.43 25.64
C GLU A 46 -18.80 -17.44 27.03
N SER A 47 -19.56 -16.41 27.41
CA SER A 47 -20.38 -16.45 28.64
C SER A 47 -21.50 -17.49 28.54
N ALA A 48 -21.83 -17.96 27.33
CA ALA A 48 -22.68 -19.13 27.12
C ALA A 48 -21.89 -20.46 27.13
N SER A 49 -20.54 -20.45 27.19
CA SER A 49 -19.67 -21.63 27.20
C SER A 49 -18.42 -21.51 28.10
N SER A 50 -18.59 -21.19 29.39
CA SER A 50 -17.60 -21.30 30.49
C SER A 50 -16.23 -20.59 30.37
N HIS A 51 -15.73 -20.18 31.55
CA HIS A 51 -14.58 -19.30 31.78
C HIS A 51 -13.21 -20.00 31.75
N GLU A 52 -12.21 -19.36 31.15
CA GLU A 52 -10.79 -19.60 31.46
C GLU A 52 -9.97 -18.29 31.54
N HIS A 53 -8.99 -18.28 32.45
CA HIS A 53 -8.24 -17.13 32.91
C HIS A 53 -7.04 -16.77 32.01
N VAL A 54 -6.78 -15.47 31.85
CA VAL A 54 -5.61 -14.93 31.14
C VAL A 54 -4.47 -14.63 32.13
N ASN A 55 -3.29 -15.23 31.87
CA ASN A 55 -2.04 -14.97 32.58
C ASN A 55 -1.40 -13.65 32.15
N GLY A 56 -0.68 -13.03 33.09
CA GLY A 56 0.02 -11.76 32.92
C GLY A 56 1.19 -11.84 31.93
N GLU A 57 1.12 -11.03 30.88
CA GLU A 57 2.21 -10.72 29.96
C GLU A 57 2.42 -9.20 29.89
N GLU A 58 3.58 -8.78 29.36
CA GLU A 58 3.89 -7.40 28.99
C GLU A 58 2.67 -6.65 28.44
N THR A 59 2.50 -5.36 28.78
CA THR A 59 1.30 -4.61 28.38
C THR A 59 1.04 -4.78 26.87
N PRO A 60 -0.15 -5.26 26.46
CA PRO A 60 -0.48 -5.51 25.05
C PRO A 60 -0.17 -4.33 24.11
N PHE A 61 -0.19 -3.11 24.67
CA PHE A 61 0.16 -1.88 24.00
C PHE A 61 1.64 -1.79 23.57
N PHE A 62 2.61 -2.09 24.45
CA PHE A 62 4.03 -1.98 24.11
C PHE A 62 4.41 -2.95 22.99
N LYS A 63 3.93 -4.20 23.07
CA LYS A 63 4.14 -5.23 22.05
C LYS A 63 3.57 -4.79 20.69
N ARG A 64 2.34 -4.25 20.66
CA ARG A 64 1.70 -3.71 19.45
C ARG A 64 2.51 -2.55 18.85
N MET A 65 2.95 -1.62 19.69
CA MET A 65 3.77 -0.48 19.27
C MET A 65 5.08 -0.93 18.63
N LEU A 66 5.82 -1.82 19.31
CA LEU A 66 7.11 -2.32 18.85
C LEU A 66 6.99 -3.06 17.51
N PHE A 67 6.06 -4.01 17.39
CA PHE A 67 5.88 -4.75 16.13
C PHE A 67 5.34 -3.89 14.99
N THR A 68 4.52 -2.87 15.28
CA THR A 68 4.09 -1.90 14.27
C THR A 68 5.28 -1.09 13.75
N MET A 69 6.14 -0.58 14.64
CA MET A 69 7.32 0.19 14.25
C MET A 69 8.30 -0.68 13.45
N VAL A 70 8.58 -1.90 13.90
CA VAL A 70 9.45 -2.83 13.15
C VAL A 70 8.85 -3.13 11.78
N GLY A 71 7.57 -3.52 11.71
CA GLY A 71 6.92 -3.86 10.44
C GLY A 71 6.90 -2.70 9.44
N THR A 72 6.52 -1.51 9.89
CA THR A 72 6.45 -0.32 9.02
C THR A 72 7.81 0.18 8.57
N THR A 73 8.84 0.10 9.41
CA THR A 73 10.22 0.45 9.02
C THR A 73 10.82 -0.58 8.07
N THR A 74 10.61 -1.89 8.28
CA THR A 74 11.03 -2.93 7.34
C THR A 74 10.36 -2.77 5.97
N LEU A 75 9.05 -2.50 5.94
CA LEU A 75 8.33 -2.20 4.70
C LEU A 75 8.88 -0.94 4.03
N GLY A 76 9.09 0.13 4.81
CA GLY A 76 9.66 1.38 4.33
C GLY A 76 11.01 1.19 3.65
N VAL A 77 11.94 0.49 4.30
CA VAL A 77 13.26 0.14 3.76
C VAL A 77 13.14 -0.66 2.47
N SER A 78 12.27 -1.67 2.45
CA SER A 78 12.06 -2.52 1.28
C SER A 78 11.61 -1.72 0.06
N TYR A 79 10.60 -0.87 0.23
CA TYR A 79 10.14 0.01 -0.85
C TYR A 79 11.16 1.10 -1.19
N GLY A 80 11.88 1.65 -0.21
CA GLY A 80 12.89 2.69 -0.44
C GLY A 80 14.04 2.24 -1.31
N ILE A 81 14.53 1.00 -1.14
CA ILE A 81 15.57 0.42 -2.00
C ILE A 81 15.05 0.31 -3.45
N VAL A 82 13.89 -0.30 -3.64
CA VAL A 82 13.30 -0.50 -4.98
C VAL A 82 13.07 0.85 -5.67
N LEU A 83 12.44 1.80 -4.95
CA LEU A 83 12.10 3.10 -5.50
C LEU A 83 13.35 3.94 -5.83
N SER A 84 14.42 3.82 -5.03
CA SER A 84 15.72 4.46 -5.29
C SER A 84 16.37 3.94 -6.59
N ILE A 85 16.35 2.63 -6.80
CA ILE A 85 16.87 2.01 -8.03
C ILE A 85 16.06 2.47 -9.24
N VAL A 86 14.73 2.45 -9.14
CA VAL A 86 13.83 2.91 -10.22
C VAL A 86 14.05 4.40 -10.53
N TYR A 87 14.16 5.23 -9.51
CA TYR A 87 14.39 6.67 -9.66
C TYR A 87 15.66 6.97 -10.46
N LEU A 88 16.77 6.30 -10.14
CA LEU A 88 18.03 6.45 -10.87
C LEU A 88 17.98 5.84 -12.27
N TYR A 89 17.37 4.66 -12.43
CA TYR A 89 17.23 4.01 -13.74
C TYR A 89 16.47 4.89 -14.74
N LEU A 90 15.43 5.59 -14.28
CA LEU A 90 14.66 6.54 -15.09
C LEU A 90 15.40 7.89 -15.32
N ARG A 91 16.63 8.05 -14.80
CA ARG A 91 17.42 9.29 -14.80
C ARG A 91 16.62 10.51 -14.33
N ASN A 92 15.73 10.29 -13.36
CA ASN A 92 14.82 11.33 -12.86
C ASN A 92 15.57 12.40 -12.08
N LYS A 93 15.37 13.68 -12.41
CA LYS A 93 15.98 14.80 -11.68
C LYS A 93 14.93 15.64 -10.97
N GLY A 94 15.18 15.94 -9.69
CA GLY A 94 14.39 16.85 -8.88
C GLY A 94 13.23 16.22 -8.11
N ILE A 95 12.81 16.92 -7.05
CA ILE A 95 11.80 16.46 -6.08
C ILE A 95 10.47 16.08 -6.73
N LYS A 96 10.03 16.83 -7.77
CA LYS A 96 8.78 16.57 -8.49
C LYS A 96 8.74 15.15 -9.06
N LYS A 97 9.85 14.65 -9.62
CA LYS A 97 9.92 13.30 -10.18
C LYS A 97 9.86 12.23 -9.09
N GLY A 98 10.44 12.50 -7.92
CA GLY A 98 10.30 11.65 -6.74
C GLY A 98 8.87 11.56 -6.25
N LEU A 99 8.18 12.70 -6.14
CA LEU A 99 6.77 12.75 -5.74
C LEU A 99 5.85 12.04 -6.74
N ILE A 100 6.08 12.19 -8.04
CA ILE A 100 5.34 11.44 -9.08
C ILE A 100 5.57 9.94 -8.93
N LEU A 101 6.81 9.52 -8.69
CA LEU A 101 7.14 8.11 -8.50
C LEU A 101 6.49 7.55 -7.22
N GLY A 102 6.50 8.32 -6.13
CA GLY A 102 5.76 8.00 -4.91
C GLY A 102 4.26 7.87 -5.15
N PHE A 103 3.65 8.83 -5.87
CA PHE A 103 2.24 8.79 -6.24
C PHE A 103 1.87 7.51 -7.00
N PHE A 104 2.68 7.09 -7.97
CA PHE A 104 2.44 5.82 -8.66
C PHE A 104 2.63 4.60 -7.76
N GLY A 105 3.58 4.65 -6.82
CA GLY A 105 3.69 3.62 -5.78
C GLY A 105 2.42 3.50 -4.93
N PHE A 106 1.84 4.62 -4.53
CA PHE A 106 0.52 4.62 -3.87
C PHE A 106 -0.57 4.05 -4.77
N LEU A 107 -0.63 4.48 -6.02
CA LEU A 107 -1.66 4.08 -6.98
C LEU A 107 -1.70 2.55 -7.16
N PHE A 108 -0.55 1.94 -7.48
CA PHE A 108 -0.46 0.52 -7.82
C PHE A 108 -0.40 -0.39 -6.58
N ILE A 109 0.26 0.04 -5.50
CA ILE A 109 0.45 -0.85 -4.35
C ILE A 109 -0.70 -0.76 -3.34
N ASN A 110 -1.40 0.38 -3.26
CA ASN A 110 -2.42 0.61 -2.24
C ASN A 110 -3.78 0.94 -2.84
N LEU A 111 -3.87 1.93 -3.74
CA LEU A 111 -5.17 2.41 -4.22
C LEU A 111 -5.89 1.36 -5.06
N LEU A 112 -5.28 0.87 -6.14
CA LEU A 112 -5.91 -0.11 -7.04
C LEU A 112 -6.28 -1.41 -6.30
N PRO A 113 -5.37 -2.05 -5.53
CA PRO A 113 -5.73 -3.19 -4.70
C PRO A 113 -6.86 -2.87 -3.72
N GLY A 114 -6.82 -1.71 -3.07
CA GLY A 114 -7.82 -1.30 -2.09
C GLY A 114 -9.19 -0.95 -2.69
N LEU A 115 -9.27 -0.55 -3.96
CA LEU A 115 -10.54 -0.36 -4.65
C LEU A 115 -11.26 -1.70 -4.86
N GLY A 116 -10.50 -2.75 -5.16
CA GLY A 116 -11.06 -4.09 -5.32
C GLY A 116 -11.26 -4.81 -3.99
N LEU A 117 -10.28 -4.76 -3.09
CA LEU A 117 -10.26 -5.40 -1.78
C LEU A 117 -10.01 -4.35 -0.70
N PRO A 118 -11.05 -3.60 -0.27
CA PRO A 118 -10.87 -2.50 0.66
C PRO A 118 -10.32 -2.96 2.01
N PRO A 119 -9.46 -2.15 2.65
CA PRO A 119 -8.97 -2.45 3.99
C PRO A 119 -10.15 -2.44 4.97
N ASN A 120 -10.27 -3.50 5.75
CA ASN A 120 -11.35 -3.64 6.73
C ASN A 120 -10.76 -3.67 8.15
N PRO A 121 -11.40 -3.01 9.12
CA PRO A 121 -11.05 -3.20 10.52
C PRO A 121 -11.48 -4.61 11.00
N PRO A 122 -11.05 -5.04 12.19
CA PRO A 122 -11.56 -6.25 12.84
C PRO A 122 -13.10 -6.25 12.95
N GLY A 123 -13.73 -7.42 12.97
CA GLY A 123 -15.19 -7.57 13.01
C GLY A 123 -15.93 -7.46 11.66
N ILE A 124 -15.21 -7.36 10.53
CA ILE A 124 -15.78 -7.44 9.18
C ILE A 124 -15.47 -8.78 8.54
N GLU A 125 -16.52 -9.51 8.16
CA GLU A 125 -16.40 -10.82 7.54
C GLU A 125 -16.82 -10.76 6.08
N THR A 126 -15.92 -11.19 5.19
CA THR A 126 -16.14 -11.15 3.74
C THR A 126 -16.85 -12.42 3.24
N ILE A 127 -17.60 -12.30 2.15
CA ILE A 127 -18.30 -13.44 1.52
C ILE A 127 -17.31 -14.46 0.97
N ALA A 128 -16.17 -13.98 0.48
CA ALA A 128 -15.14 -14.83 -0.10
C ALA A 128 -14.06 -15.17 0.92
N GLU A 129 -13.62 -16.43 0.89
CA GLU A 129 -12.49 -16.92 1.64
C GLU A 129 -11.18 -16.20 1.27
N ALA A 130 -10.21 -16.25 2.18
CA ALA A 130 -8.90 -15.64 2.01
C ALA A 130 -8.22 -16.07 0.68
N ARG A 131 -8.36 -17.34 0.28
CA ARG A 131 -7.76 -17.87 -0.95
C ARG A 131 -8.28 -17.16 -2.20
N ASN A 132 -9.58 -16.91 -2.29
CA ASN A 132 -10.16 -16.24 -3.46
C ASN A 132 -9.73 -14.78 -3.54
N ARG A 133 -9.62 -14.10 -2.39
CA ARG A 133 -9.09 -12.73 -2.31
C ARG A 133 -7.62 -12.67 -2.72
N GLN A 134 -6.80 -13.65 -2.30
CA GLN A 134 -5.40 -13.75 -2.71
C GLN A 134 -5.25 -14.00 -4.21
N LEU A 135 -6.07 -14.89 -4.79
CA LEU A 135 -6.06 -15.15 -6.24
C LEU A 135 -6.46 -13.90 -7.04
N TRP A 136 -7.49 -13.18 -6.59
CA TRP A 136 -7.88 -11.92 -7.23
C TRP A 136 -6.77 -10.85 -7.12
N TRP A 137 -6.11 -10.75 -5.97
CA TRP A 137 -4.98 -9.84 -5.78
C TRP A 137 -3.80 -10.18 -6.69
N LEU A 138 -3.47 -11.47 -6.86
CA LEU A 138 -2.45 -11.91 -7.81
C LEU A 138 -2.84 -11.62 -9.27
N LEU A 139 -4.12 -11.77 -9.61
CA LEU A 139 -4.64 -11.39 -10.93
C LEU A 139 -4.45 -9.89 -11.17
N LEU A 140 -4.75 -9.04 -10.18
CA LEU A 140 -4.54 -7.60 -10.27
C LEU A 140 -3.06 -7.25 -10.50
N ILE A 141 -2.16 -7.78 -9.68
CA ILE A 141 -0.72 -7.51 -9.85
C ILE A 141 -0.21 -7.97 -11.21
N SER A 142 -0.68 -9.14 -11.67
CA SER A 142 -0.32 -9.65 -12.99
C SER A 142 -0.80 -8.69 -14.09
N ALA A 143 -2.02 -8.16 -13.96
CA ALA A 143 -2.57 -7.16 -14.87
C ALA A 143 -1.81 -5.82 -14.81
N GLU A 144 -1.37 -5.38 -13.64
CA GLU A 144 -0.55 -4.17 -13.45
C GLU A 144 0.82 -4.30 -14.12
N ILE A 145 1.53 -5.41 -13.88
CA ILE A 145 2.82 -5.69 -14.51
C ILE A 145 2.65 -5.75 -16.04
N MET A 146 1.64 -6.45 -16.52
CA MET A 146 1.37 -6.58 -17.95
C MET A 146 0.98 -5.23 -18.57
N GLY A 147 0.15 -4.44 -17.89
CA GLY A 147 -0.22 -3.09 -18.31
C GLY A 147 0.99 -2.18 -18.43
N ILE A 148 1.90 -2.17 -17.45
CA ILE A 148 3.15 -1.40 -17.49
C ILE A 148 4.04 -1.87 -18.67
N GLY A 149 4.14 -3.18 -18.89
CA GLY A 149 4.88 -3.75 -20.01
C GLY A 149 4.32 -3.34 -21.38
N ILE A 150 3.00 -3.39 -21.52
CA ILE A 150 2.28 -2.96 -22.73
C ILE A 150 2.44 -1.46 -22.96
N PHE A 151 2.32 -0.65 -21.91
CA PHE A 151 2.58 0.79 -21.98
C PHE A 151 3.94 1.05 -22.60
N TRP A 152 4.97 0.41 -22.05
CA TRP A 152 6.34 0.58 -22.48
C TRP A 152 6.54 0.12 -23.93
N PHE A 153 6.01 -1.04 -24.30
CA PHE A 153 6.11 -1.59 -25.65
C PHE A 153 5.46 -0.69 -26.70
N ILE A 154 4.21 -0.25 -26.47
CA ILE A 154 3.46 0.60 -27.41
C ILE A 154 4.12 1.98 -27.50
N HIS A 155 4.43 2.61 -26.37
CA HIS A 155 5.07 3.91 -26.35
C HIS A 155 6.42 3.85 -27.07
N ARG A 156 7.26 2.83 -26.83
CA ARG A 156 8.56 2.68 -27.49
C ARG A 156 8.44 2.48 -29.01
N THR A 157 7.46 1.71 -29.46
CA THR A 157 7.23 1.43 -30.87
C THR A 157 6.73 2.66 -31.62
N LEU A 158 5.81 3.42 -31.03
CA LEU A 158 5.13 4.53 -31.71
C LEU A 158 5.77 5.90 -31.49
N ARG A 159 6.63 6.09 -30.46
CA ARG A 159 7.14 7.44 -30.08
C ARG A 159 7.94 8.17 -31.15
N ASN A 160 8.53 7.46 -32.13
CA ASN A 160 9.31 8.11 -33.19
C ASN A 160 8.43 8.58 -34.34
N SER A 161 7.43 7.79 -34.72
CA SER A 161 6.56 8.05 -35.88
C SER A 161 5.27 8.78 -35.53
N TYR A 162 4.73 8.58 -34.32
CA TYR A 162 3.41 9.08 -33.89
C TYR A 162 3.48 9.74 -32.51
N LYS A 163 4.35 10.76 -32.37
CA LYS A 163 4.67 11.42 -31.08
C LYS A 163 3.43 11.84 -30.26
N ALA A 164 2.43 12.42 -30.91
CA ALA A 164 1.23 12.94 -30.23
C ALA A 164 0.32 11.82 -29.67
N VAL A 165 0.33 10.64 -30.29
CA VAL A 165 -0.63 9.56 -29.98
C VAL A 165 0.03 8.40 -29.22
N ALA A 166 1.35 8.26 -29.30
CA ALA A 166 2.08 7.15 -28.69
C ALA A 166 1.81 6.98 -27.19
N ALA A 167 1.91 8.06 -26.40
CA ALA A 167 1.67 8.00 -24.96
C ALA A 167 0.18 7.85 -24.60
N PRO A 168 -0.78 8.61 -25.20
CA PRO A 168 -2.20 8.39 -24.95
C PRO A 168 -2.69 6.98 -25.32
N ALA A 169 -2.29 6.44 -26.48
CA ALA A 169 -2.69 5.11 -26.91
C ALA A 169 -2.11 4.02 -25.98
N ALA A 170 -0.82 4.14 -25.62
CA ALA A 170 -0.20 3.26 -24.65
C ALA A 170 -0.92 3.29 -23.30
N ALA A 171 -1.25 4.49 -22.79
CA ALA A 171 -1.97 4.66 -21.52
C ALA A 171 -3.36 4.02 -21.56
N LEU A 172 -4.12 4.26 -22.63
CA LEU A 172 -5.48 3.73 -22.78
C LEU A 172 -5.48 2.19 -22.78
N ILE A 173 -4.63 1.57 -23.61
CA ILE A 173 -4.57 0.10 -23.72
C ILE A 173 -4.10 -0.52 -22.41
N SER A 174 -3.13 0.10 -21.75
CA SER A 174 -2.63 -0.37 -20.45
C SER A 174 -3.71 -0.27 -19.37
N LEU A 175 -4.50 0.80 -19.36
CA LEU A 175 -5.61 0.97 -18.44
C LEU A 175 -6.69 -0.09 -18.65
N VAL A 176 -7.00 -0.44 -19.91
CA VAL A 176 -7.92 -1.54 -20.22
C VAL A 176 -7.43 -2.86 -19.62
N VAL A 177 -6.14 -3.16 -19.77
CA VAL A 177 -5.53 -4.39 -19.21
C VAL A 177 -5.58 -4.38 -17.69
N ILE A 178 -5.21 -3.27 -17.04
CA ILE A 178 -5.27 -3.11 -15.58
C ILE A 178 -6.71 -3.22 -15.06
N SER A 179 -7.70 -2.90 -15.88
CA SER A 179 -9.12 -2.96 -15.52
C SER A 179 -9.70 -4.38 -15.58
N ILE A 180 -9.02 -5.34 -16.21
CA ILE A 180 -9.52 -6.73 -16.36
C ILE A 180 -9.96 -7.37 -15.02
N PRO A 181 -9.17 -7.32 -13.92
CA PRO A 181 -9.57 -7.91 -12.64
C PRO A 181 -10.83 -7.26 -12.06
N PHE A 182 -11.07 -5.97 -12.31
CA PHE A 182 -12.27 -5.26 -11.87
C PHE A 182 -13.49 -5.67 -12.68
N ILE A 183 -13.33 -5.94 -13.98
CA ILE A 183 -14.39 -6.45 -14.86
C ILE A 183 -14.77 -7.88 -14.48
N VAL A 184 -13.78 -8.72 -14.13
CA VAL A 184 -14.01 -10.07 -13.58
C VAL A 184 -14.78 -10.02 -12.25
N GLY A 185 -14.65 -8.91 -11.53
CA GLY A 185 -15.32 -8.66 -10.26
C GLY A 185 -14.43 -9.00 -9.07
N SER A 186 -14.36 -8.09 -8.10
CA SER A 186 -13.58 -8.32 -6.89
C SER A 186 -14.38 -9.07 -5.81
N PRO A 187 -13.76 -10.04 -5.11
CA PRO A 187 -14.43 -10.82 -4.09
C PRO A 187 -14.48 -10.07 -2.74
N SER A 188 -15.07 -8.87 -2.74
CA SER A 188 -15.06 -7.92 -1.60
C SER A 188 -16.39 -7.77 -0.86
N GLY A 189 -17.42 -8.49 -1.28
CA GLY A 189 -18.73 -8.44 -0.62
C GLY A 189 -18.63 -8.78 0.87
N ILE A 190 -19.42 -8.09 1.69
CA ILE A 190 -19.50 -8.29 3.15
C ILE A 190 -20.58 -9.33 3.44
N LYS A 191 -20.23 -10.38 4.18
CA LYS A 191 -21.16 -11.41 4.65
C LYS A 191 -21.92 -10.92 5.88
N TYR A 192 -21.20 -10.39 6.86
CA TYR A 192 -21.75 -9.64 7.99
C TYR A 192 -20.73 -8.64 8.53
N SER A 193 -21.24 -7.62 9.21
CA SER A 193 -20.45 -6.60 9.90
C SER A 193 -20.87 -6.51 11.36
N LEU A 194 -19.92 -6.63 12.28
CA LEU A 194 -20.13 -6.33 13.70
C LEU A 194 -19.89 -4.84 14.02
N VAL A 195 -19.32 -4.11 13.08
CA VAL A 195 -18.84 -2.74 13.25
C VAL A 195 -19.77 -1.76 12.50
N PRO A 196 -20.16 -0.64 13.11
CA PRO A 196 -20.92 0.41 12.42
C PRO A 196 -20.24 0.89 11.12
N ASP A 197 -21.02 1.11 10.07
CA ASP A 197 -20.53 1.51 8.73
C ASP A 197 -19.69 2.79 8.76
N GLU A 198 -19.98 3.72 9.68
CA GLU A 198 -19.20 4.94 9.87
C GLU A 198 -17.74 4.63 10.27
N ILE A 199 -17.53 3.67 11.17
CA ILE A 199 -16.19 3.26 11.62
C ILE A 199 -15.44 2.54 10.49
N VAL A 200 -16.14 1.70 9.73
CA VAL A 200 -15.58 1.02 8.55
C VAL A 200 -15.15 2.04 7.50
N THR A 201 -15.99 3.04 7.26
CA THR A 201 -15.74 4.09 6.26
C THR A 201 -14.54 4.95 6.64
N ILE A 202 -14.50 5.45 7.89
CA ILE A 202 -13.37 6.27 8.34
C ILE A 202 -12.06 5.45 8.38
N PHE A 203 -12.11 4.16 8.74
CA PHE A 203 -10.96 3.27 8.68
C PHE A 203 -10.40 3.13 7.27
N ARG A 204 -11.27 2.94 6.27
CA ARG A 204 -10.87 2.86 4.86
C ARG A 204 -10.24 4.15 4.38
N ILE A 205 -10.88 5.30 4.64
CA ILE A 205 -10.36 6.61 4.26
C ILE A 205 -9.00 6.86 4.92
N ALA A 206 -8.88 6.60 6.23
CA ALA A 206 -7.64 6.76 6.97
C ALA A 206 -6.53 5.86 6.42
N SER A 207 -6.83 4.60 6.08
CA SER A 207 -5.86 3.66 5.51
C SER A 207 -5.28 4.17 4.19
N PHE A 208 -6.13 4.67 3.28
CA PHE A 208 -5.67 5.28 2.03
C PHE A 208 -4.88 6.55 2.27
N ALA A 209 -5.32 7.42 3.18
CA ALA A 209 -4.63 8.68 3.49
C ALA A 209 -3.23 8.42 4.08
N VAL A 210 -3.11 7.50 5.03
CA VAL A 210 -1.82 7.12 5.63
C VAL A 210 -0.89 6.51 4.58
N ALA A 211 -1.39 5.62 3.73
CA ALA A 211 -0.60 5.06 2.63
C ALA A 211 -0.14 6.15 1.64
N PHE A 212 -1.03 7.07 1.27
CA PHE A 212 -0.72 8.17 0.36
C PHE A 212 0.40 9.06 0.93
N ILE A 213 0.28 9.46 2.20
CA ILE A 213 1.28 10.28 2.90
C ILE A 213 2.63 9.55 2.93
N PHE A 214 2.64 8.26 3.30
CA PHE A 214 3.86 7.44 3.30
C PHE A 214 4.55 7.46 1.94
N TRP A 215 3.82 7.23 0.86
CA TRP A 215 4.37 7.18 -0.49
C TRP A 215 4.91 8.53 -0.98
N LEU A 216 4.25 9.64 -0.62
CA LEU A 216 4.76 10.98 -0.93
C LEU A 216 6.08 11.27 -0.20
N PHE A 217 6.16 10.94 1.10
CA PHE A 217 7.40 11.09 1.86
C PHE A 217 8.50 10.20 1.30
N LEU A 218 8.21 8.92 1.01
CA LEU A 218 9.17 7.99 0.45
C LEU A 218 9.73 8.51 -0.89
N GLY A 219 8.84 8.90 -1.83
CA GLY A 219 9.24 9.46 -3.11
C GLY A 219 10.04 10.75 -2.99
N GLY A 220 9.63 11.63 -2.06
CA GLY A 220 10.35 12.87 -1.74
C GLY A 220 11.76 12.62 -1.21
N PHE A 221 11.90 11.74 -0.22
CA PHE A 221 13.20 11.37 0.35
C PHE A 221 14.09 10.66 -0.67
N VAL A 222 13.55 9.74 -1.46
CA VAL A 222 14.30 9.07 -2.54
C VAL A 222 14.89 10.11 -3.50
N ALA A 223 14.10 11.09 -3.96
CA ALA A 223 14.62 12.14 -4.81
C ALA A 223 15.64 13.05 -4.09
N TYR A 224 15.41 13.35 -2.80
CA TYR A 224 16.31 14.18 -2.00
C TYR A 224 17.69 13.54 -1.82
N PHE A 225 17.76 12.27 -1.42
CA PHE A 225 19.03 11.58 -1.14
C PHE A 225 19.78 11.22 -2.43
N ASN A 226 19.08 10.88 -3.51
CA ASN A 226 19.71 10.52 -4.79
C ASN A 226 20.08 11.71 -5.71
N LYS A 227 19.75 12.96 -5.32
CA LYS A 227 19.91 14.14 -6.21
C LYS A 227 21.35 14.39 -6.68
N ASN A 228 22.35 14.01 -5.89
CA ASN A 228 23.76 14.25 -6.20
C ASN A 228 24.36 13.16 -7.09
N LEU A 229 23.89 11.92 -6.99
CA LEU A 229 24.37 10.80 -7.82
C LEU A 229 24.08 11.01 -9.32
N LEU A 230 23.11 11.87 -9.65
CA LEU A 230 22.77 12.21 -11.04
C LEU A 230 23.49 13.45 -11.57
N LYS A 231 24.34 14.08 -10.75
CA LYS A 231 25.21 15.20 -11.13
C LYS A 231 26.62 14.74 -11.53
N GLU A 232 27.07 13.59 -11.04
CA GLU A 232 28.43 13.07 -11.22
C GLU A 232 28.68 12.35 -12.56
N GLU A 233 27.66 12.19 -13.42
CA GLU A 233 27.78 11.55 -14.75
C GLU A 233 28.14 12.50 -15.91
N TYR A 234 28.76 13.65 -15.64
CA TYR A 234 29.24 14.62 -16.65
C TYR A 234 30.67 15.04 -16.36
#